data_AF-A0A563E254-F1
#
_entry.id   AF-A0A563E254-F1
#
_cell.length_a   1.000
_cell.length_b   1.000
_cell.length_c   1.000
_cell.angle_alpha   90.00
_cell.angle_beta   90.00
_cell.angle_gamma   90.00
#
_symmetry.space_group_name_H-M   'P 1'
#
loop_
_entity.id
_entity.type
_entity.pdbx_description
1 polymer ?
#
loop_
_entity_poly.entity_id
_entity_poly.type
_entity_poly.pdbx_seq_one_letter_code
_entity_poly.pdbx_strand_id
1 'polypeptide(L)'
;LESACPVEILSCRKPKYLLQHRHFHVPRPRVTPQPVKDAGYDASKQLLVTGRLLHGTAGYWVITPLVVDGTGARVVIMRGFVRSPSQATPPTTTGDVTVVGSLAPGESPATTVPPAGQIGTIDLARLLNTWGGSLYNAFLFDIHETPNATSAGITRVPPPPPNPNSGLKLQNAVYAVQWWMFGVFAIYIYFRMMRDDYEARAAQSDPDGESDNEPTIASPTKDANA
;
A
#
# COMPACT_ATOMS: atom_id res chain seq x y z
N LEU A 1 -42.80 -37.02 19.32
CA LEU A 1 -43.60 -36.23 20.28
C LEU A 1 -42.78 -36.16 21.56
N GLU A 2 -41.73 -35.35 21.59
CA GLU A 2 -41.72 -33.90 21.88
C GLU A 2 -41.48 -33.65 23.38
N SER A 3 -40.60 -32.68 23.66
CA SER A 3 -40.35 -32.03 24.96
C SER A 3 -39.61 -32.86 26.03
N ALA A 4 -38.61 -32.34 26.74
CA ALA A 4 -38.23 -30.96 26.97
C ALA A 4 -36.72 -30.85 27.28
N CYS A 5 -36.11 -29.77 26.81
CA CYS A 5 -34.79 -29.31 27.23
C CYS A 5 -35.00 -28.31 28.39
N PRO A 6 -34.43 -28.50 29.59
CA PRO A 6 -34.44 -27.47 30.60
C PRO A 6 -33.30 -26.47 30.35
N VAL A 7 -33.67 -25.20 30.47
CA VAL A 7 -32.84 -24.01 30.35
C VAL A 7 -31.71 -24.06 31.40
N GLU A 8 -30.46 -24.17 30.95
CA GLU A 8 -29.29 -23.90 31.79
C GLU A 8 -28.53 -22.69 31.24
N ILE A 9 -28.55 -21.62 32.04
CA ILE A 9 -27.91 -20.33 31.78
C ILE A 9 -26.40 -20.53 31.88
N LEU A 10 -25.72 -20.82 30.76
CA LEU A 10 -24.26 -20.74 30.71
C LEU A 10 -23.80 -19.29 30.56
N SER A 11 -23.30 -18.78 31.69
CA SER A 11 -22.49 -17.58 31.83
C SER A 11 -21.50 -17.37 30.68
N CYS A 12 -21.72 -16.32 29.87
CA CYS A 12 -20.72 -15.80 28.95
C CYS A 12 -19.56 -15.17 29.73
N ARG A 13 -18.52 -15.95 30.06
CA ARG A 13 -17.21 -15.36 30.43
C ARG A 13 -16.59 -14.76 29.18
N LYS A 14 -16.49 -13.43 29.13
CA LYS A 14 -15.65 -12.74 28.13
C LYS A 14 -14.19 -13.18 28.32
N PRO A 15 -13.54 -13.79 27.31
CA PRO A 15 -12.10 -14.02 27.38
C PRO A 15 -11.39 -12.67 27.36
N LYS A 16 -10.62 -12.36 28.41
CA LYS A 16 -9.62 -11.28 28.40
C LYS A 16 -8.51 -11.70 27.44
N TYR A 17 -8.62 -11.32 26.17
CA TYR A 17 -7.48 -11.39 25.27
C TYR A 17 -6.45 -10.35 25.73
N LEU A 18 -5.37 -10.85 26.31
CA LEU A 18 -4.15 -10.09 26.53
C LEU A 18 -3.64 -9.61 25.17
N LEU A 19 -3.71 -8.30 24.94
CA LEU A 19 -3.00 -7.61 23.86
C LEU A 19 -1.50 -7.70 24.17
N GLN A 20 -0.91 -8.85 23.85
CA GLN A 20 0.52 -8.99 23.83
C GLN A 20 1.00 -8.31 22.56
N HIS A 21 1.48 -7.08 22.70
CA HIS A 21 2.16 -6.33 21.66
C HIS A 21 3.41 -7.11 21.22
N ARG A 22 3.22 -8.12 20.36
CA ARG A 22 4.33 -8.69 19.60
C ARG A 22 4.79 -7.59 18.67
N HIS A 23 5.98 -7.07 18.94
CA HIS A 23 6.72 -6.25 18.00
C HIS A 23 6.69 -6.95 16.65
N PHE A 24 5.91 -6.40 15.72
CA PHE A 24 5.87 -6.88 14.34
C PHE A 24 7.19 -6.43 13.71
N HIS A 25 8.21 -7.29 13.84
CA HIS A 25 9.44 -7.12 13.11
C HIS A 25 9.10 -7.36 11.64
N VAL A 26 8.86 -6.30 10.87
CA VAL A 26 8.76 -6.39 9.41
C VAL A 26 10.15 -6.78 8.91
N PRO A 27 10.37 -8.03 8.46
CA PRO A 27 11.63 -8.35 7.83
C PRO A 27 11.73 -7.45 6.60
N ARG A 28 12.90 -6.85 6.36
CA ARG A 28 13.16 -6.12 5.10
C ARG A 28 12.68 -7.00 3.94
N PRO A 29 12.05 -6.45 2.89
CA PRO A 29 11.55 -7.25 1.77
C PRO A 29 12.74 -7.90 1.06
N ARG A 30 13.13 -9.06 1.55
CA ARG A 30 13.80 -10.07 0.74
C ARG A 30 12.71 -10.46 -0.24
N VAL A 31 12.98 -10.32 -1.53
CA VAL A 31 12.13 -10.93 -2.56
C VAL A 31 12.29 -12.42 -2.36
N THR A 32 11.53 -12.99 -1.43
CA THR A 32 11.50 -14.41 -1.20
C THR A 32 10.65 -14.95 -2.33
N PRO A 33 11.24 -15.71 -3.28
CA PRO A 33 10.46 -16.30 -4.33
C PRO A 33 9.35 -17.15 -3.69
N GLN A 34 8.12 -16.99 -4.16
CA GLN A 34 6.98 -17.73 -3.67
C GLN A 34 6.82 -18.99 -4.54
N PRO A 35 6.78 -20.19 -3.94
CA PRO A 35 6.45 -21.40 -4.68
C PRO A 35 4.93 -21.52 -4.85
N VAL A 36 4.49 -21.81 -6.06
CA VAL A 36 3.16 -22.35 -6.36
C VAL A 36 3.36 -23.83 -6.70
N LYS A 37 2.70 -24.72 -5.98
CA LYS A 37 2.81 -26.18 -6.10
C LYS A 37 1.48 -26.78 -6.53
N ASP A 38 1.50 -28.05 -6.92
CA ASP A 38 0.32 -28.86 -7.24
C ASP A 38 -0.61 -28.07 -8.17
N ALA A 39 -0.08 -27.71 -9.34
CA ALA A 39 -0.73 -26.79 -10.24
C ALA A 39 -0.39 -27.09 -11.70
N GLY A 40 -1.36 -26.98 -12.60
CA GLY A 40 -1.20 -27.27 -14.03
C GLY A 40 -1.38 -26.04 -14.90
N TYR A 41 -0.63 -25.94 -16.00
CA TYR A 41 -0.79 -24.86 -16.95
C TYR A 41 -2.03 -25.04 -17.83
N ASP A 42 -2.85 -23.99 -17.99
CA ASP A 42 -3.89 -23.94 -19.00
C ASP A 42 -3.35 -23.25 -20.27
N ALA A 43 -2.72 -24.06 -21.12
CA ALA A 43 -2.09 -23.64 -22.36
C ALA A 43 -3.06 -22.95 -23.35
N SER A 44 -4.35 -23.31 -23.30
CA SER A 44 -5.38 -22.75 -24.20
C SER A 44 -5.64 -21.25 -23.95
N LYS A 45 -5.24 -20.75 -22.78
CA LYS A 45 -5.47 -19.39 -22.32
C LYS A 45 -4.21 -18.53 -22.32
N GLN A 46 -3.16 -18.97 -22.99
CA GLN A 46 -1.94 -18.19 -23.15
C GLN A 46 -2.24 -16.88 -23.89
N LEU A 47 -1.69 -15.77 -23.38
CA LEU A 47 -1.82 -14.45 -23.97
C LEU A 47 -0.44 -13.78 -24.06
N LEU A 48 -0.34 -12.80 -24.96
CA LEU A 48 0.84 -11.97 -25.13
C LEU A 48 0.60 -10.55 -24.66
N VAL A 49 1.47 -10.04 -23.79
CA VAL A 49 1.43 -8.65 -23.38
C VAL A 49 2.33 -7.83 -24.28
N THR A 50 1.74 -6.87 -24.97
CA THR A 50 2.38 -6.01 -25.98
C THR A 50 3.17 -4.86 -25.33
N GLY A 51 3.99 -4.17 -26.14
CA GLY A 51 4.67 -2.95 -25.70
C GLY A 51 5.76 -3.17 -24.65
N ARG A 52 6.33 -4.38 -24.58
CA ARG A 52 7.35 -4.73 -23.59
C ARG A 52 8.75 -4.53 -24.13
N LEU A 53 9.65 -4.14 -23.24
CA LEU A 53 11.06 -3.92 -23.54
C LEU A 53 11.91 -4.82 -22.65
N LEU A 54 12.88 -5.50 -23.24
CA LEU A 54 13.93 -6.22 -22.52
C LEU A 54 15.28 -5.77 -23.06
N HIS A 55 16.09 -5.13 -22.21
CA HIS A 55 17.39 -4.55 -22.59
C HIS A 55 17.32 -3.70 -23.87
N GLY A 56 16.33 -2.80 -23.93
CA GLY A 56 16.12 -1.90 -25.09
C GLY A 56 15.50 -2.57 -26.33
N THR A 57 15.27 -3.88 -26.31
CA THR A 57 14.63 -4.61 -27.42
C THR A 57 13.13 -4.70 -27.20
N ALA A 58 12.33 -4.26 -28.18
CA ALA A 58 10.88 -4.40 -28.14
C ALA A 58 10.42 -5.85 -28.36
N GLY A 59 9.33 -6.23 -27.70
CA GLY A 59 8.73 -7.55 -27.82
C GLY A 59 7.51 -7.71 -26.92
N TYR A 60 7.31 -8.95 -26.47
CA TYR A 60 6.10 -9.39 -25.79
C TYR A 60 6.43 -10.18 -24.54
N TRP A 61 5.62 -10.04 -23.51
CA TRP A 61 5.62 -11.00 -22.40
C TRP A 61 4.66 -12.14 -22.69
N VAL A 62 5.10 -13.37 -22.48
CA VAL A 62 4.27 -14.57 -22.54
C VAL A 62 3.67 -14.80 -21.17
N ILE A 63 2.34 -14.72 -21.08
CA ILE A 63 1.62 -15.03 -19.86
C ILE A 63 0.74 -16.26 -20.06
N THR A 64 0.74 -17.15 -19.07
CA THR A 64 -0.11 -18.35 -19.07
C THR A 64 -0.70 -18.53 -17.67
N PRO A 65 -2.02 -18.79 -17.56
CA PRO A 65 -2.62 -19.12 -16.28
C PRO A 65 -2.13 -20.50 -15.81
N LEU A 66 -1.71 -20.54 -14.55
CA LEU A 66 -1.43 -21.76 -13.82
C LEU A 66 -2.60 -22.02 -12.85
N VAL A 67 -3.27 -23.14 -13.01
CA VAL A 67 -4.44 -23.54 -12.21
C VAL A 67 -3.95 -24.30 -11.00
N VAL A 68 -4.23 -23.80 -9.79
CA VAL A 68 -3.83 -24.44 -8.53
C VAL A 68 -4.83 -25.54 -8.18
N ASP A 69 -4.34 -26.75 -7.99
CA ASP A 69 -5.15 -27.89 -7.61
C ASP A 69 -5.78 -27.68 -6.21
N GLY A 70 -6.93 -28.30 -6.00
CA GLY A 70 -7.74 -28.13 -4.79
C GLY A 70 -8.57 -26.84 -4.76
N THR A 71 -8.03 -25.69 -5.20
CA THR A 71 -8.80 -24.43 -5.26
C THR A 71 -9.44 -24.16 -6.61
N GLY A 72 -8.82 -24.64 -7.70
CA GLY A 72 -9.18 -24.28 -9.08
C GLY A 72 -8.92 -22.81 -9.43
N ALA A 73 -8.29 -22.05 -8.52
CA ALA A 73 -7.95 -20.65 -8.74
C ALA A 73 -6.72 -20.54 -9.64
N ARG A 74 -6.71 -19.50 -10.47
CA ARG A 74 -5.65 -19.26 -11.45
C ARG A 74 -4.65 -18.24 -10.93
N VAL A 75 -3.37 -18.53 -11.07
CA VAL A 75 -2.27 -17.57 -10.90
C VAL A 75 -1.78 -17.17 -12.29
N VAL A 76 -1.63 -15.87 -12.55
CA VAL A 76 -1.03 -15.40 -13.81
C VAL A 76 0.47 -15.64 -13.73
N ILE A 77 1.04 -16.50 -14.57
CA ILE A 77 2.49 -16.68 -14.65
C ILE A 77 3.03 -15.95 -15.88
N MET A 78 3.98 -15.06 -15.67
CA MET A 78 4.79 -14.47 -16.73
C MET A 78 6.01 -15.36 -16.95
N ARG A 79 5.94 -16.20 -17.99
CA ARG A 79 6.95 -17.22 -18.33
C ARG A 79 8.21 -16.63 -18.95
N GLY A 80 8.09 -15.47 -19.58
CA GLY A 80 9.23 -14.73 -20.11
C GLY A 80 8.89 -13.81 -21.27
N PHE A 81 9.93 -13.46 -22.02
CA PHE A 81 9.92 -12.50 -23.11
C PHE A 81 10.22 -13.17 -24.45
N VAL A 82 9.53 -12.73 -25.49
CA VAL A 82 9.77 -13.09 -26.89
C VAL A 82 9.82 -11.85 -27.77
N ARG A 83 10.59 -11.90 -28.86
CA ARG A 83 10.67 -10.78 -29.83
C ARG A 83 9.57 -10.82 -30.88
N SER A 84 9.10 -12.02 -31.20
CA SER A 84 8.01 -12.26 -32.15
C SER A 84 6.92 -13.12 -31.49
N PRO A 85 5.62 -12.86 -31.76
CA PRO A 85 4.52 -13.71 -31.30
C PRO A 85 4.67 -15.18 -31.68
N SER A 86 5.30 -15.48 -32.83
CA SER A 86 5.54 -16.86 -33.29
C SER A 86 6.49 -17.67 -32.40
N GLN A 87 7.26 -17.01 -31.53
CA GLN A 87 8.18 -17.66 -30.59
C GLN A 87 7.49 -18.04 -29.28
N ALA A 88 6.25 -17.60 -29.06
CA ALA A 88 5.50 -17.86 -27.84
C ALA A 88 4.89 -19.26 -27.86
N THR A 89 5.71 -20.27 -27.62
CA THR A 89 5.27 -21.66 -27.58
C THR A 89 4.44 -21.94 -26.30
N PRO A 90 3.43 -22.81 -26.39
CA PRO A 90 2.71 -23.29 -25.21
C PRO A 90 3.65 -23.95 -24.18
N PRO A 91 3.21 -24.12 -22.93
CA PRO A 91 3.87 -24.97 -21.95
C PRO A 91 4.14 -26.37 -22.49
N THR A 92 5.35 -26.89 -22.29
CA THR A 92 5.79 -28.19 -22.82
C THR A 92 5.27 -29.38 -22.00
N THR A 93 4.88 -29.14 -20.75
CA THR A 93 4.37 -30.15 -19.83
C THR A 93 2.87 -29.97 -19.65
N THR A 94 2.13 -31.09 -19.62
CA THR A 94 0.67 -31.10 -19.44
C THR A 94 0.23 -31.48 -18.03
N GLY A 95 1.17 -31.78 -17.12
CA GLY A 95 0.90 -32.15 -15.74
C GLY A 95 1.39 -31.11 -14.74
N ASP A 96 1.39 -31.50 -13.47
CA ASP A 96 1.70 -30.62 -12.35
C ASP A 96 3.11 -30.03 -12.47
N VAL A 97 3.20 -28.73 -12.21
CA VAL A 97 4.42 -27.96 -12.19
C VAL A 97 4.50 -27.14 -10.91
N THR A 98 5.67 -27.16 -10.29
CA THR A 98 6.02 -26.21 -9.24
C THR A 98 6.68 -25.00 -9.86
N VAL A 99 6.08 -23.82 -9.72
CA VAL A 99 6.65 -22.56 -10.20
C VAL A 99 7.14 -21.74 -9.01
N VAL A 100 8.39 -21.30 -9.09
CA VAL A 100 9.02 -20.44 -8.09
C VAL A 100 9.31 -19.09 -8.73
N GLY A 101 8.80 -18.02 -8.14
CA GLY A 101 8.99 -16.70 -8.71
C GLY A 101 8.67 -15.53 -7.81
N SER A 102 8.79 -14.32 -8.35
CA SER A 102 8.47 -13.09 -7.62
C SER A 102 7.05 -12.65 -7.95
N LEU A 103 6.25 -12.40 -6.91
CA LEU A 103 4.93 -11.80 -7.08
C LEU A 103 5.02 -10.31 -7.40
N ALA A 104 4.10 -9.85 -8.22
CA ALA A 104 3.88 -8.46 -8.53
C ALA A 104 2.38 -8.15 -8.60
N PRO A 105 1.99 -6.91 -8.24
CA PRO A 105 0.61 -6.48 -8.37
C PRO A 105 0.20 -6.38 -9.85
N GLY A 106 -1.10 -6.50 -10.12
CA GLY A 106 -1.65 -6.23 -11.45
C GLY A 106 -1.32 -4.82 -11.95
N GLU A 107 -1.35 -4.65 -13.27
CA GLU A 107 -1.12 -3.37 -13.91
C GLU A 107 -2.42 -2.61 -14.14
N SER A 108 -2.31 -1.29 -14.31
CA SER A 108 -3.45 -0.47 -14.68
C SER A 108 -4.02 -0.86 -16.05
N PRO A 109 -5.33 -0.69 -16.27
CA PRO A 109 -5.95 -1.00 -17.56
C PRO A 109 -5.34 -0.17 -18.70
N ALA A 110 -5.06 -0.83 -19.83
CA ALA A 110 -4.70 -0.16 -21.07
C ALA A 110 -5.93 0.28 -21.85
N THR A 111 -5.86 1.45 -22.48
CA THR A 111 -6.89 1.99 -23.38
C THR A 111 -6.78 1.43 -24.80
N THR A 112 -5.62 0.91 -25.19
CA THR A 112 -5.40 0.32 -26.51
C THR A 112 -5.92 -1.11 -26.56
N VAL A 113 -6.65 -1.44 -27.62
CA VAL A 113 -7.15 -2.80 -27.89
C VAL A 113 -6.22 -3.47 -28.91
N PRO A 114 -5.35 -4.39 -28.48
CA PRO A 114 -4.47 -5.11 -29.40
C PRO A 114 -5.23 -6.27 -30.11
N PRO A 115 -4.59 -6.92 -31.09
CA PRO A 115 -5.18 -8.07 -31.80
C PRO A 115 -5.57 -9.23 -30.86
N ALA A 116 -6.39 -10.14 -31.36
CA ALA A 116 -6.78 -11.35 -30.63
C ALA A 116 -5.56 -12.15 -30.15
N GLY A 117 -5.62 -12.69 -28.93
CA GLY A 117 -4.50 -13.37 -28.28
C GLY A 117 -3.46 -12.42 -27.64
N GLN A 118 -3.67 -11.10 -27.72
CA GLN A 118 -2.78 -10.10 -27.14
C GLN A 118 -3.53 -9.19 -26.16
N ILE A 119 -2.81 -8.60 -25.22
CA ILE A 119 -3.29 -7.60 -24.26
C ILE A 119 -2.26 -6.46 -24.10
N GLY A 120 -2.74 -5.28 -23.71
CA GLY A 120 -1.87 -4.11 -23.52
C GLY A 120 -1.14 -4.12 -22.17
N THR A 121 -1.83 -4.55 -21.12
CA THR A 121 -1.33 -4.59 -19.75
C THR A 121 -1.86 -5.84 -19.04
N ILE A 122 -1.22 -6.23 -17.94
CA ILE A 122 -1.67 -7.32 -17.07
C ILE A 122 -2.75 -6.79 -16.12
N ASP A 123 -3.90 -6.44 -16.68
CA ASP A 123 -5.11 -6.08 -15.92
C ASP A 123 -5.81 -7.35 -15.43
N LEU A 124 -5.73 -7.60 -14.12
CA LEU A 124 -6.27 -8.80 -13.51
C LEU A 124 -7.80 -8.87 -13.57
N ALA A 125 -8.51 -7.74 -13.56
CA ALA A 125 -9.96 -7.73 -13.71
C ALA A 125 -10.37 -8.12 -15.14
N ARG A 126 -9.63 -7.62 -16.14
CA ARG A 126 -9.82 -8.05 -17.54
C ARG A 126 -9.49 -9.53 -17.73
N LEU A 127 -8.42 -10.03 -17.14
CA LEU A 127 -8.04 -11.44 -17.22
C LEU A 127 -9.08 -12.35 -16.56
N LEU A 128 -9.61 -11.95 -15.40
CA LEU A 128 -10.71 -12.65 -14.73
C LEU A 128 -11.94 -12.76 -15.63
N ASN A 129 -12.34 -11.68 -16.30
CA ASN A 129 -13.46 -11.68 -17.23
C ASN A 129 -13.20 -12.53 -18.49
N THR A 130 -11.95 -12.60 -18.94
CA THR A 130 -11.58 -13.34 -20.17
C THR A 130 -11.42 -14.84 -19.91
N TRP A 131 -10.85 -15.23 -18.77
CA TRP A 131 -10.59 -16.63 -18.43
C TRP A 131 -11.70 -17.25 -17.58
N GLY A 132 -12.52 -16.43 -16.92
CA GLY A 132 -13.53 -16.85 -15.94
C GLY A 132 -12.93 -17.42 -14.65
N GLY A 133 -13.80 -17.94 -13.78
CA GLY A 133 -13.42 -18.63 -12.55
C GLY A 133 -12.85 -17.71 -11.47
N SER A 134 -11.89 -18.22 -10.71
CA SER A 134 -11.19 -17.48 -9.65
C SER A 134 -9.77 -17.15 -10.07
N LEU A 135 -9.31 -15.93 -9.76
CA LEU A 135 -7.96 -15.45 -10.10
C LEU A 135 -7.31 -14.86 -8.83
N TYR A 136 -6.06 -15.21 -8.57
CA TYR A 136 -5.28 -14.54 -7.53
C TYR A 136 -5.01 -13.09 -7.93
N ASN A 137 -5.08 -12.16 -6.97
CA ASN A 137 -4.89 -10.72 -7.22
C ASN A 137 -3.39 -10.33 -7.33
N ALA A 138 -2.61 -11.13 -8.05
CA ALA A 138 -1.21 -10.90 -8.35
C ALA A 138 -0.80 -11.73 -9.58
N PHE A 139 0.27 -11.32 -10.25
CA PHE A 139 0.96 -12.15 -11.23
C PHE A 139 2.37 -12.49 -10.75
N LEU A 140 2.95 -13.55 -11.28
CA LEU A 140 4.23 -14.10 -10.85
C LEU A 140 5.23 -14.06 -12.01
N PHE A 141 6.40 -13.46 -11.76
CA PHE A 141 7.56 -13.54 -12.63
C PHE A 141 8.21 -14.91 -12.44
N ASP A 142 8.17 -15.77 -13.45
CA ASP A 142 8.77 -17.10 -13.38
C ASP A 142 10.31 -17.01 -13.28
N ILE A 143 10.86 -17.47 -12.16
CA ILE A 143 12.30 -17.57 -11.92
C ILE A 143 12.77 -18.99 -12.15
N HIS A 144 12.05 -19.99 -11.62
CA HIS A 144 12.38 -21.40 -11.77
C HIS A 144 11.12 -22.28 -11.81
N GLU A 145 11.10 -23.32 -12.63
CA GLU A 145 10.01 -24.31 -12.72
C GLU A 145 10.52 -25.74 -12.56
N THR A 146 9.72 -26.60 -11.92
CA THR A 146 9.98 -28.04 -11.81
C THR A 146 8.70 -28.84 -12.11
N PRO A 147 8.66 -29.64 -13.20
CA PRO A 147 9.61 -29.68 -14.31
C PRO A 147 9.64 -28.36 -15.10
N ASN A 148 10.69 -28.12 -15.90
CA ASN A 148 10.74 -26.93 -16.75
C ASN A 148 9.71 -27.05 -17.88
N ALA A 149 8.65 -26.25 -17.81
CA ALA A 149 7.57 -26.18 -18.79
C ALA A 149 7.82 -25.12 -19.86
N THR A 150 8.86 -24.30 -19.69
CA THR A 150 9.16 -23.15 -20.53
C THR A 150 10.23 -23.47 -21.57
N SER A 151 9.86 -23.33 -22.84
CA SER A 151 10.74 -23.63 -23.98
C SER A 151 11.91 -22.64 -24.06
N ALA A 152 13.06 -23.10 -24.58
CA ALA A 152 14.28 -22.29 -24.69
C ALA A 152 14.14 -21.01 -25.55
N GLY A 153 13.11 -20.94 -26.42
CA GLY A 153 12.81 -19.74 -27.20
C GLY A 153 12.19 -18.58 -26.39
N ILE A 154 11.77 -18.84 -25.15
CA ILE A 154 11.17 -17.85 -24.25
C ILE A 154 12.24 -17.43 -23.22
N THR A 155 12.63 -16.17 -23.23
CA THR A 155 13.68 -15.65 -22.35
C THR A 155 13.07 -15.24 -21.01
N ARG A 156 13.42 -15.91 -19.91
CA ARG A 156 12.96 -15.51 -18.56
C ARG A 156 13.39 -14.08 -18.26
N VAL A 157 12.46 -13.29 -17.71
CA VAL A 157 12.71 -11.88 -17.36
C VAL A 157 12.94 -11.81 -15.86
N PRO A 158 14.11 -11.29 -15.42
CA PRO A 158 14.34 -11.10 -13.99
C PRO A 158 13.34 -10.08 -13.44
N PRO A 159 12.74 -10.32 -12.25
CA PRO A 159 11.83 -9.37 -11.65
C PRO A 159 12.56 -8.04 -11.40
N PRO A 160 11.87 -6.90 -11.55
CA PRO A 160 12.47 -5.60 -11.26
C PRO A 160 12.96 -5.58 -9.80
N PRO A 161 14.14 -4.98 -9.53
CA PRO A 161 14.68 -4.92 -8.18
C PRO A 161 13.68 -4.20 -7.26
N PRO A 162 13.50 -4.66 -6.02
CA PRO A 162 12.44 -4.20 -5.12
C PRO A 162 12.50 -2.70 -4.78
N ASN A 163 13.61 -2.00 -5.07
CA ASN A 163 13.71 -0.54 -4.99
C ASN A 163 14.96 -0.05 -5.76
N PRO A 164 14.87 0.34 -7.04
CA PRO A 164 16.00 0.97 -7.72
C PRO A 164 16.33 2.37 -7.15
N ASN A 165 15.38 3.00 -6.44
CA ASN A 165 15.48 4.38 -5.94
C ASN A 165 15.47 4.47 -4.40
N SER A 166 16.13 3.55 -3.70
CA SER A 166 16.20 3.55 -2.21
C SER A 166 17.12 4.64 -1.62
N GLY A 167 17.51 5.65 -2.39
CA GLY A 167 18.25 6.81 -1.88
C GLY A 167 17.34 7.75 -1.09
N LEU A 168 17.93 8.54 -0.18
CA LEU A 168 17.23 9.67 0.46
C LEU A 168 16.72 10.62 -0.62
N LYS A 169 15.41 10.55 -0.91
CA LYS A 169 14.77 11.50 -1.82
C LYS A 169 14.77 12.86 -1.14
N LEU A 170 15.36 13.87 -1.80
CA LEU A 170 15.38 15.25 -1.29
C LEU A 170 13.97 15.74 -0.93
N GLN A 171 12.95 15.32 -1.68
CA GLN A 171 11.53 15.56 -1.38
C GLN A 171 11.15 15.09 0.04
N ASN A 172 11.55 13.88 0.42
CA ASN A 172 11.28 13.33 1.76
C ASN A 172 12.04 14.11 2.84
N ALA A 173 13.27 14.55 2.53
CA ALA A 173 14.07 15.34 3.45
C ALA A 173 13.45 16.74 3.70
N VAL A 174 13.05 17.43 2.64
CA VAL A 174 12.36 18.73 2.74
C VAL A 174 11.02 18.57 3.47
N TYR A 175 10.27 17.51 3.19
CA TYR A 175 9.03 17.20 3.91
C TYR A 175 9.29 16.96 5.41
N ALA A 176 10.36 16.25 5.77
CA ALA A 176 10.74 16.07 7.16
C ALA A 176 11.07 17.40 7.84
N VAL A 177 11.85 18.28 7.19
CA VAL A 177 12.16 19.62 7.71
C VAL A 177 10.89 20.47 7.88
N GLN A 178 9.95 20.40 6.94
CA GLN A 178 8.66 21.07 7.06
C GLN A 178 7.89 20.64 8.31
N TRP A 179 7.84 19.34 8.61
CA TRP A 179 7.19 18.85 9.84
C TRP A 179 7.88 19.33 11.11
N TRP A 180 9.20 19.40 11.11
CA TRP A 180 9.95 19.98 12.22
C TRP A 180 9.60 21.46 12.44
N MET A 181 9.49 22.24 11.37
CA MET A 181 9.07 23.64 11.44
C MET A 181 7.66 23.79 12.03
N PHE A 182 6.70 22.96 11.58
CA PHE A 182 5.36 22.95 12.15
C PHE A 182 5.33 22.50 13.62
N GLY A 183 6.13 21.50 13.98
CA GLY A 183 6.27 21.06 15.37
C GLY A 183 6.80 22.17 16.28
N VAL A 184 7.87 22.87 15.86
CA VAL A 184 8.43 24.00 16.61
C VAL A 184 7.44 25.16 16.69
N PHE A 185 6.77 25.49 15.58
CA PHE A 185 5.76 26.54 15.54
C PHE A 185 4.58 26.25 16.48
N ALA A 186 4.08 25.02 16.48
CA ALA A 186 3.00 24.59 17.37
C ALA A 186 3.41 24.67 18.85
N ILE A 187 4.63 24.21 19.19
CA ILE A 187 5.18 24.32 20.54
C ILE A 187 5.31 25.79 20.96
N TYR A 188 5.81 26.64 20.07
CA TYR A 188 5.95 28.08 20.33
C TYR A 188 4.61 28.75 20.64
N ILE A 189 3.59 28.53 19.81
CA ILE A 189 2.25 29.10 20.03
C ILE A 189 1.64 28.56 21.33
N TYR A 190 1.81 27.26 21.62
CA TYR A 190 1.34 26.68 22.87
C TYR A 190 1.93 27.36 24.11
N PHE A 191 3.26 27.54 24.16
CA PHE A 191 3.91 28.24 25.28
C PHE A 191 3.53 29.72 25.34
N ARG A 192 3.38 30.37 24.19
CA ARG A 192 2.90 31.76 24.12
C ARG A 192 1.50 31.89 24.71
N MET A 193 0.57 31.01 24.34
CA MET A 193 -0.80 31.01 24.88
C MET A 193 -0.80 30.77 26.40
N MET A 194 -0.01 29.81 26.89
CA MET A 194 0.13 29.60 28.34
C MET A 194 0.64 30.84 29.07
N ARG A 195 1.64 31.53 28.51
CA ARG A 195 2.19 32.74 29.10
C ARG A 195 1.18 33.88 29.11
N ASP A 196 0.49 34.11 27.99
CA ASP A 196 -0.56 35.12 27.87
C ASP A 196 -1.67 34.89 28.92
N ASP A 197 -2.08 33.63 29.15
CA ASP A 197 -3.08 33.26 30.18
C ASP A 197 -2.59 33.54 31.62
N TYR A 198 -1.30 33.30 31.89
CA TYR A 198 -0.70 33.59 33.20
C TYR A 198 -0.59 35.10 33.46
N GLU A 199 -0.15 35.87 32.47
CA GLU A 199 -0.02 37.33 32.57
C GLU A 199 -1.40 38.01 32.69
N ALA A 200 -2.41 37.54 31.95
CA ALA A 200 -3.78 38.05 32.05
C ALA A 200 -4.40 37.80 33.43
N ARG A 201 -4.13 36.65 34.06
CA ARG A 201 -4.57 36.37 35.44
C ARG A 201 -3.85 37.22 36.47
N ALA A 202 -2.54 37.44 36.29
CA ALA A 202 -1.76 38.29 37.18
C ALA A 202 -2.21 39.77 37.13
N ALA A 203 -2.54 40.29 35.95
CA ALA A 203 -3.05 41.65 35.78
C ALA A 203 -4.45 41.87 36.37
N GLN A 204 -5.29 40.82 36.45
CA GLN A 204 -6.62 40.91 37.07
C GLN A 204 -6.58 40.83 38.60
N SER A 205 -5.46 40.39 39.18
CA SER A 205 -5.28 40.28 40.64
C SER A 205 -4.70 41.53 41.31
N ASP A 206 -4.48 42.62 40.58
CA ASP A 206 -3.96 43.89 41.11
C ASP A 206 -5.03 45.01 41.00
N PRO A 207 -5.86 45.25 42.04
CA PRO A 207 -6.94 46.23 42.01
C PRO A 207 -6.57 47.62 42.58
N ASP A 208 -5.30 47.88 42.93
CA ASP A 208 -4.91 49.09 43.67
C ASP A 208 -3.91 49.95 42.86
N GLY A 209 -4.41 50.63 41.84
CA GLY A 209 -3.62 51.57 41.03
C GLY A 209 -4.48 52.60 40.30
N GLU A 210 -5.57 53.05 40.91
CA GLU A 210 -6.37 54.16 40.37
C GLU A 210 -5.74 55.51 40.75
N SER A 211 -5.80 56.41 39.78
CA SER A 211 -4.97 57.57 39.59
C SER A 211 -5.35 58.78 40.44
N ASP A 212 -4.37 59.32 41.16
CA ASP A 212 -4.39 60.69 41.70
C ASP A 212 -4.36 61.69 40.53
N ASN A 213 -5.53 62.11 40.05
CA ASN A 213 -5.69 63.30 39.19
C ASN A 213 -6.92 64.08 39.64
N GLU A 214 -6.80 64.81 40.75
CA GLU A 214 -7.76 65.85 41.13
C GLU A 214 -7.42 67.16 40.39
N PRO A 215 -8.28 67.68 39.49
CA PRO A 215 -8.05 68.98 38.88
C PRO A 215 -8.36 70.07 39.91
N THR A 216 -7.32 70.81 40.31
CA THR A 216 -7.43 72.02 41.14
C THR A 216 -8.39 73.02 40.49
N ILE A 217 -9.57 73.19 41.07
CA ILE A 217 -10.46 74.33 40.77
C ILE A 217 -10.18 75.42 41.81
N ALA A 218 -9.42 76.43 41.39
CA ALA A 218 -9.28 77.69 42.12
C ALA A 218 -10.39 78.67 41.69
N SER A 219 -11.15 79.21 42.64
CA SER A 219 -11.78 80.56 42.63
C SER A 219 -12.84 80.71 43.74
N PRO A 220 -13.21 81.94 44.16
CA PRO A 220 -12.38 83.02 44.67
C PRO A 220 -12.88 83.52 46.05
N THR A 221 -12.03 84.30 46.72
CA THR A 221 -12.27 84.97 48.00
C THR A 221 -13.54 85.82 47.98
N LYS A 222 -14.40 85.65 48.98
CA LYS A 222 -15.52 86.56 49.27
C LYS A 222 -15.16 87.39 50.49
N ASP A 223 -14.86 88.66 50.25
CA ASP A 223 -14.82 89.71 51.27
C ASP A 223 -16.21 89.90 51.89
N ALA A 224 -16.29 89.94 53.23
CA ALA A 224 -17.23 90.79 53.99
C ALA A 224 -17.03 90.66 55.52
N ASN A 225 -16.42 91.71 56.10
CA ASN A 225 -16.71 92.41 57.37
C ASN A 225 -16.99 91.64 58.68
N ALA A 226 -16.14 91.90 59.70
CA ALA A 226 -16.44 92.81 60.82
C ALA A 226 -15.15 93.21 61.55
#